data_AF-A0A2Y9IKY9-F1
#
_entry.id   AF-A0A2Y9IKY9-F1
#
_cell.length_a   1.000
_cell.length_b   1.000
_cell.length_c   1.000
_cell.angle_alpha   90.00
_cell.angle_beta   90.00
_cell.angle_gamma   90.00
#
_symmetry.space_group_name_H-M   'P 1'
#
loop_
_entity.id
_entity.type
_entity.pdbx_description
1 polymer ?
#
loop_
_entity_poly.entity_id
_entity_poly.type
_entity_poly.pdbx_seq_one_letter_code
_entity_poly.pdbx_strand_id
1 'polypeptide(L)'
;MRTMRLLASVVLVLCAVSHAEEGARLLASKSLLNRYAVEGRDLTLQYNIYNVGSSAALDVELSDDSFPPEDFGIVSGMLSVKWDRIAPASNVSHTVVLRPLKAGYFNFTSATVTYLAQEDGPVVIGFTSAPGQGGILAQREFDRRFSPHFLDWAAFGVMTLPSIGVPLLLWYSSKRKYDTPKTKKN
;
A
#
# COMPACT_ATOMS: atom_id res chain seq x y z
N MET A 1 -25.83 -5.17 -49.78
CA MET A 1 -25.62 -6.57 -49.31
C MET A 1 -24.28 -6.78 -48.57
N ARG A 2 -23.15 -6.19 -48.98
CA ARG A 2 -21.85 -6.30 -48.26
C ARG A 2 -21.87 -5.70 -46.84
N THR A 3 -22.50 -4.54 -46.66
CA THR A 3 -22.64 -3.86 -45.36
C THR A 3 -23.47 -4.65 -44.35
N MET A 4 -24.55 -5.28 -44.81
CA MET A 4 -25.43 -6.12 -43.97
C MET A 4 -24.74 -7.41 -43.48
N ARG A 5 -23.83 -7.97 -44.31
CA ARG A 5 -23.01 -9.13 -43.92
C ARG A 5 -21.95 -8.78 -42.88
N LEU A 6 -21.34 -7.59 -42.98
CA LEU A 6 -20.37 -7.07 -42.01
C LEU A 6 -21.02 -6.77 -40.65
N LEU A 7 -22.21 -6.16 -40.65
CA LEU A 7 -23.00 -5.94 -39.44
C LEU A 7 -23.41 -7.26 -38.78
N ALA A 8 -23.91 -8.22 -39.56
CA ALA A 8 -24.27 -9.54 -39.04
C ALA A 8 -23.06 -10.28 -38.44
N SER A 9 -21.88 -10.20 -39.07
CA SER A 9 -20.66 -10.80 -38.52
C SER A 9 -20.17 -10.11 -37.25
N VAL A 10 -20.30 -8.78 -37.14
CA VAL A 10 -19.95 -8.04 -35.92
C VAL A 10 -20.90 -8.41 -34.77
N VAL A 11 -22.20 -8.50 -35.05
CA VAL A 11 -23.20 -8.94 -34.05
C VAL A 11 -22.97 -10.39 -33.62
N LEU A 12 -22.63 -11.28 -34.54
CA LEU A 12 -22.34 -12.68 -34.22
C LEU A 12 -21.07 -12.81 -33.35
N VAL A 13 -20.03 -12.01 -33.61
CA VAL A 13 -18.82 -11.95 -32.78
C VAL A 13 -19.13 -11.40 -31.39
N LEU A 14 -19.98 -10.38 -31.29
CA LEU A 14 -20.44 -9.83 -30.00
C LEU A 14 -21.25 -10.85 -29.19
N CYS A 15 -22.13 -11.63 -29.83
CA CYS A 15 -22.89 -12.69 -29.15
C CYS A 15 -22.05 -13.92 -28.77
N ALA A 16 -20.99 -14.23 -29.52
CA ALA A 16 -20.07 -15.32 -29.17
C ALA A 16 -19.21 -14.98 -27.93
N VAL A 17 -18.92 -13.70 -27.70
CA VAL A 17 -18.18 -13.22 -26.52
C VAL A 17 -19.03 -13.25 -25.24
N SER A 18 -20.36 -13.29 -25.35
CA SER A 18 -21.28 -13.34 -24.21
C SER A 18 -21.60 -14.74 -23.67
N HIS A 19 -20.82 -15.77 -24.02
CA HIS A 19 -20.82 -17.02 -23.24
C HIS A 19 -20.18 -16.76 -21.87
N ALA A 20 -20.94 -16.15 -20.96
CA ALA A 20 -20.62 -16.10 -19.55
C ALA A 20 -20.75 -17.52 -19.01
N GLU A 21 -19.67 -18.10 -18.51
CA GLU A 21 -19.77 -19.34 -17.73
C GLU A 21 -20.73 -19.10 -16.56
N GLU A 22 -21.68 -20.02 -16.40
CA GLU A 22 -22.79 -19.88 -15.48
C GLU A 22 -22.32 -20.25 -14.06
N GLY A 23 -22.22 -19.25 -13.17
CA GLY A 23 -21.75 -19.47 -11.80
C GLY A 23 -20.94 -18.31 -11.23
N ALA A 24 -20.51 -18.46 -9.98
CA ALA A 24 -19.71 -17.46 -9.30
C ALA A 24 -18.25 -17.59 -9.71
N ARG A 25 -17.59 -16.44 -9.91
CA ARG A 25 -16.17 -16.39 -10.28
C ARG A 25 -15.49 -15.30 -9.49
N LEU A 26 -14.53 -15.69 -8.67
CA LEU A 26 -13.80 -14.74 -7.82
C LEU A 26 -12.45 -14.38 -8.45
N LEU A 27 -12.16 -13.08 -8.47
CA LEU A 27 -10.83 -12.54 -8.69
C LEU A 27 -10.34 -11.96 -7.37
N ALA A 28 -9.16 -12.39 -6.93
CA ALA A 28 -8.61 -11.94 -5.67
C ALA A 28 -7.25 -11.26 -5.86
N SER A 29 -7.02 -10.16 -5.15
CA SER A 29 -5.76 -9.43 -5.15
C SER A 29 -5.28 -9.16 -3.74
N LYS A 30 -3.97 -9.28 -3.54
CA LYS A 30 -3.25 -8.93 -2.33
C LYS A 30 -2.32 -7.78 -2.65
N SER A 31 -2.37 -6.72 -1.87
CA SER A 31 -1.52 -5.54 -1.98
C SER A 31 -0.83 -5.21 -0.65
N LEU A 32 0.42 -4.80 -0.75
CA LEU A 32 1.18 -4.24 0.37
C LEU A 32 1.01 -2.72 0.34
N LEU A 33 0.34 -2.15 1.35
CA LEU A 33 0.01 -0.71 1.33
C LEU A 33 1.18 0.17 1.80
N ASN A 34 2.13 -0.40 2.53
CA ASN A 34 3.30 0.33 3.02
C ASN A 34 4.32 0.53 1.90
N ARG A 35 4.90 1.73 1.82
CA ARG A 35 6.04 2.00 0.93
C ARG A 35 7.32 1.31 1.38
N TYR A 36 7.49 1.14 2.70
CA TYR A 36 8.64 0.48 3.30
C TYR A 36 8.15 -0.51 4.35
N ALA A 37 8.62 -1.75 4.26
CA ALA A 37 8.53 -2.70 5.35
C ALA A 37 9.71 -2.49 6.28
N VAL A 38 9.45 -2.34 7.57
CA VAL A 38 10.47 -2.07 8.59
C VAL A 38 10.24 -2.99 9.78
N GLU A 39 11.32 -3.58 10.26
CA GLU A 39 11.35 -4.34 11.51
C GLU A 39 10.77 -3.52 12.66
N GLY A 40 9.85 -4.12 13.42
CA GLY A 40 9.20 -3.50 14.57
C GLY A 40 8.13 -2.45 14.22
N ARG A 41 7.85 -2.18 12.95
CA ARG A 41 6.79 -1.25 12.53
C ARG A 41 5.63 -1.97 11.84
N ASP A 42 4.48 -1.30 11.81
CA ASP A 42 3.26 -1.87 11.26
C ASP A 42 3.33 -2.01 9.74
N LEU A 43 2.98 -3.20 9.28
CA LEU A 43 2.93 -3.64 7.89
C LEU A 43 1.48 -4.00 7.55
N THR A 44 0.89 -3.24 6.64
CA THR A 44 -0.52 -3.34 6.26
C THR A 44 -0.66 -4.09 4.95
N LEU A 45 -1.38 -5.21 5.02
CA LEU A 45 -1.76 -6.02 3.87
C LEU A 45 -3.24 -5.84 3.61
N GLN A 46 -3.60 -5.63 2.36
CA GLN A 46 -4.98 -5.55 1.92
C GLN A 46 -5.29 -6.66 0.93
N TYR A 47 -6.36 -7.39 1.20
CA TYR A 47 -6.92 -8.41 0.34
C TYR A 47 -8.23 -7.89 -0.22
N ASN A 48 -8.39 -7.94 -1.54
CA ASN A 48 -9.62 -7.56 -2.21
C ASN A 48 -10.11 -8.76 -3.02
N ILE A 49 -11.37 -9.12 -2.87
CA ILE A 49 -12.00 -10.22 -3.57
C ILE A 49 -13.21 -9.67 -4.32
N TYR A 50 -13.24 -9.88 -5.63
CA TYR A 50 -14.26 -9.39 -6.55
C TYR A 50 -15.00 -10.57 -7.15
N ASN A 51 -16.33 -10.58 -7.05
CA ASN A 51 -17.14 -11.55 -7.77
C ASN A 51 -17.50 -11.00 -9.15
N VAL A 52 -16.85 -11.55 -10.18
CA VAL A 52 -17.08 -11.23 -11.59
C VAL A 52 -17.99 -12.25 -12.29
N GLY A 53 -18.50 -13.23 -11.54
CA GLY A 53 -19.45 -14.23 -12.02
C GLY A 53 -20.88 -13.72 -12.08
N SER A 54 -21.76 -14.54 -12.65
CA SER A 54 -23.20 -14.26 -12.79
C SER A 54 -24.03 -14.65 -11.57
N SER A 55 -23.51 -15.49 -10.67
CA SER A 55 -24.15 -15.88 -9.41
C SER A 55 -23.33 -15.48 -8.18
N ALA A 56 -23.93 -15.63 -6.99
CA ALA A 56 -23.26 -15.37 -5.73
C ALA A 56 -22.26 -16.49 -5.39
N ALA A 57 -21.06 -16.13 -4.94
CA ALA A 57 -20.11 -17.09 -4.36
C ALA A 57 -20.51 -17.35 -2.91
N LEU A 58 -20.51 -18.62 -2.51
CA LEU A 58 -20.91 -19.06 -1.17
C LEU A 58 -19.70 -19.62 -0.41
N ASP A 59 -19.77 -19.57 0.93
CA ASP A 59 -18.76 -20.10 1.85
C ASP A 59 -17.33 -19.70 1.45
N VAL A 60 -17.14 -18.40 1.22
CA VAL A 60 -15.86 -17.87 0.77
C VAL A 60 -14.91 -17.79 1.95
N GLU A 61 -13.79 -18.49 1.88
CA GLU A 61 -12.75 -18.50 2.90
C GLU A 61 -11.44 -17.97 2.30
N LEU A 62 -10.84 -16.98 2.96
CA LEU A 62 -9.50 -16.49 2.68
C LEU A 62 -8.58 -17.01 3.77
N SER A 63 -7.46 -17.64 3.41
CA SER A 63 -6.40 -18.05 4.34
C SER A 63 -5.02 -17.71 3.81
N ASP A 64 -4.17 -17.13 4.66
CA ASP A 64 -2.79 -16.79 4.33
C ASP A 64 -1.81 -17.31 5.39
N ASP A 65 -1.28 -18.51 5.12
CA ASP A 65 -0.35 -19.20 6.01
C ASP A 65 1.12 -18.77 5.80
N SER A 66 1.35 -17.75 4.97
CA SER A 66 2.69 -17.31 4.61
C SER A 66 3.41 -16.57 5.74
N PHE A 67 2.69 -16.15 6.79
CA PHE A 67 3.21 -15.26 7.85
C PHE A 67 3.33 -16.00 9.19
N PRO A 68 4.48 -16.63 9.47
CA PRO A 68 4.68 -17.35 10.72
C PRO A 68 4.75 -16.38 11.92
N PRO A 69 4.19 -16.76 13.09
CA PRO A 69 4.13 -15.89 14.27
C PRO A 69 5.51 -15.59 14.89
N GLU A 70 6.52 -16.42 14.64
CA GLU A 70 7.90 -16.18 15.08
C GLU A 70 8.61 -15.04 14.33
N ASP A 71 8.14 -14.71 13.13
CA ASP A 71 8.71 -13.65 12.30
C ASP A 71 7.74 -12.45 12.16
N PHE A 72 6.44 -12.66 12.38
CA PHE A 72 5.41 -11.61 12.27
C PHE A 72 4.44 -11.64 13.45
N GLY A 73 4.35 -10.54 14.19
CA GLY A 73 3.29 -10.33 15.17
C GLY A 73 2.01 -9.84 14.51
N ILE A 74 0.86 -10.46 14.81
CA ILE A 74 -0.44 -9.94 14.36
C ILE A 74 -0.84 -8.79 15.28
N VAL A 75 -1.02 -7.59 14.72
CA VAL A 75 -1.44 -6.39 15.47
C VAL A 75 -2.96 -6.23 15.39
N SER A 76 -3.53 -6.43 14.19
CA SER A 76 -4.97 -6.30 13.94
C SER A 76 -5.41 -7.12 12.75
N GLY A 77 -6.65 -7.61 12.78
CA GLY A 77 -7.23 -8.46 11.75
C GLY A 77 -6.88 -9.93 11.92
N MET A 78 -7.24 -10.74 10.93
CA MET A 78 -7.08 -12.19 10.94
C MET A 78 -6.53 -12.66 9.58
N LEU A 79 -5.57 -13.57 9.58
CA LEU A 79 -5.02 -14.15 8.34
C LEU A 79 -5.95 -15.21 7.71
N SER A 80 -6.91 -15.71 8.49
CA SER A 80 -8.00 -16.56 8.02
C SER A 80 -9.34 -15.90 8.33
N VAL A 81 -10.21 -15.77 7.33
CA VAL A 81 -11.54 -15.15 7.48
C VAL A 81 -12.53 -15.79 6.51
N LYS A 82 -13.80 -15.86 6.93
CA LYS A 82 -14.90 -16.44 6.15
C LYS A 82 -15.99 -15.43 5.90
N TRP A 83 -16.59 -15.52 4.72
CA TRP A 83 -17.80 -14.79 4.34
C TRP A 83 -18.82 -15.80 3.81
N ASP A 84 -20.02 -15.77 4.37
CA ASP A 84 -21.10 -16.68 3.96
C ASP A 84 -21.44 -16.52 2.47
N ARG A 85 -21.40 -15.28 1.96
CA ARG A 85 -21.76 -14.98 0.58
C ARG A 85 -21.15 -13.69 0.06
N ILE A 86 -20.74 -13.71 -1.22
CA ILE A 86 -20.39 -12.52 -2.01
C ILE A 86 -21.31 -12.45 -3.24
N ALA A 87 -22.15 -11.41 -3.30
CA ALA A 87 -23.11 -11.21 -4.39
C ALA A 87 -22.41 -11.03 -5.76
N PRO A 88 -23.09 -11.33 -6.88
CA PRO A 88 -22.53 -11.06 -8.21
C PRO A 88 -22.26 -9.56 -8.39
N ALA A 89 -21.21 -9.23 -9.14
CA ALA A 89 -20.75 -7.86 -9.37
C ALA A 89 -20.47 -7.04 -8.08
N SER A 90 -20.17 -7.72 -6.97
CA SER A 90 -19.81 -7.09 -5.69
C SER A 90 -18.41 -7.49 -5.24
N ASN A 91 -17.88 -6.77 -4.24
CA ASN A 91 -16.55 -7.02 -3.70
C ASN A 91 -16.53 -6.94 -2.17
N VAL A 92 -15.55 -7.64 -1.60
CA VAL A 92 -15.19 -7.53 -0.19
C VAL A 92 -13.71 -7.20 -0.07
N SER A 93 -13.38 -6.42 0.95
CA SER A 93 -12.01 -6.01 1.24
C SER A 93 -11.70 -6.37 2.68
N HIS A 94 -10.57 -7.04 2.89
CA HIS A 94 -10.06 -7.43 4.21
C HIS A 94 -8.68 -6.84 4.42
N THR A 95 -8.43 -6.28 5.60
CA THR A 95 -7.15 -5.66 5.92
C THR A 95 -6.56 -6.30 7.16
N VAL A 96 -5.29 -6.67 7.07
CA VAL A 96 -4.52 -7.24 8.18
C VAL A 96 -3.30 -6.36 8.44
N VAL A 97 -3.08 -6.04 9.71
CA VAL A 97 -1.90 -5.32 10.16
C VAL A 97 -1.01 -6.28 10.90
N LEU A 98 0.17 -6.50 10.35
CA LEU A 98 1.23 -7.32 10.91
C LEU A 98 2.38 -6.43 11.39
N ARG A 99 3.27 -6.97 12.20
CA ARG A 99 4.52 -6.32 12.62
C ARG A 99 5.67 -7.29 12.40
N PRO A 100 6.55 -7.05 11.40
CA PRO A 100 7.72 -7.88 11.18
C PRO A 100 8.66 -7.79 12.38
N LEU A 101 9.14 -8.93 12.86
CA LEU A 101 10.02 -9.02 14.04
C LEU A 101 11.50 -9.11 13.67
N LYS A 102 11.81 -9.44 12.42
CA LYS A 102 13.18 -9.56 11.91
C LYS A 102 13.33 -8.81 10.59
N ALA A 103 14.48 -8.18 10.41
CA ALA A 103 14.90 -7.63 9.14
C ALA A 103 15.38 -8.72 8.18
N GLY A 104 15.21 -8.50 6.88
CA GLY A 104 15.66 -9.44 5.85
C GLY A 104 14.77 -9.43 4.61
N TYR A 105 15.09 -10.29 3.66
CA TYR A 105 14.24 -10.51 2.50
C TYR A 105 13.13 -11.49 2.85
N PHE A 106 11.91 -11.13 2.48
CA PHE A 106 10.74 -11.95 2.71
C PHE A 106 9.90 -12.05 1.43
N ASN A 107 9.34 -13.23 1.17
CA ASN A 107 8.51 -13.48 0.01
C ASN A 107 7.04 -13.29 0.39
N PHE A 108 6.44 -12.20 -0.09
CA PHE A 108 5.01 -11.97 0.02
C PHE A 108 4.29 -12.81 -1.04
N THR A 109 4.05 -14.08 -0.69
CA THR A 109 3.34 -15.05 -1.53
C THR A 109 1.83 -14.78 -1.56
N SER A 110 1.14 -15.48 -2.45
CA SER A 110 -0.33 -15.43 -2.57
C SER A 110 -1.01 -16.07 -1.36
N ALA A 111 -2.16 -15.52 -0.98
CA ALA A 111 -3.10 -16.20 -0.10
C ALA A 111 -4.01 -17.15 -0.90
N THR A 112 -4.58 -18.13 -0.22
CA THR A 112 -5.54 -19.08 -0.78
C THR A 112 -6.96 -18.56 -0.54
N VAL A 113 -7.81 -18.62 -1.57
CA VAL A 113 -9.24 -18.31 -1.48
C VAL A 113 -10.01 -19.54 -1.89
N THR A 114 -10.86 -20.07 -1.04
CA THR A 114 -11.75 -21.19 -1.35
C THR A 114 -13.20 -20.70 -1.36
N TYR A 115 -14.02 -21.23 -2.27
CA TYR A 115 -15.44 -20.87 -2.34
C TYR A 115 -16.26 -21.92 -3.09
N LEU A 116 -17.58 -21.87 -2.94
CA LEU A 116 -18.55 -22.64 -3.72
C LEU A 116 -19.14 -21.75 -4.82
N ALA A 117 -19.07 -22.21 -6.07
CA ALA A 117 -19.58 -21.45 -7.22
C ALA A 117 -21.12 -21.52 -7.36
N GLN A 118 -21.73 -22.58 -6.81
CA GLN A 118 -23.17 -22.88 -6.78
C GLN A 118 -23.46 -23.68 -5.50
N GLU A 119 -24.73 -23.71 -5.06
CA GLU A 119 -25.15 -24.54 -3.91
C GLU A 119 -24.84 -26.03 -4.19
N ASP A 120 -24.24 -26.71 -3.22
CA ASP A 120 -23.76 -28.11 -3.31
C ASP A 120 -22.75 -28.41 -4.44
N GLY A 121 -22.11 -27.37 -4.99
CA GLY A 121 -21.04 -27.51 -5.99
C GLY A 121 -19.71 -27.98 -5.38
N PRO A 122 -18.72 -28.33 -6.23
CA PRO A 122 -17.35 -28.57 -5.76
C PRO A 122 -16.71 -27.28 -5.23
N VAL A 123 -15.83 -27.42 -4.24
CA VAL A 123 -15.02 -26.30 -3.72
C VAL A 123 -14.02 -25.87 -4.79
N VAL A 124 -14.09 -24.61 -5.18
CA VAL A 124 -13.14 -23.97 -6.07
C VAL A 124 -12.02 -23.35 -5.24
N ILE A 125 -10.78 -23.59 -5.66
CA ILE A 125 -9.59 -23.02 -5.02
C ILE A 125 -8.99 -21.98 -5.97
N GLY A 126 -8.87 -20.75 -5.48
CA GLY A 126 -8.21 -19.64 -6.13
C GLY A 126 -7.04 -19.12 -5.29
N PHE A 127 -6.21 -18.29 -5.92
CA PHE A 127 -5.08 -17.63 -5.27
C PHE A 127 -5.16 -16.13 -5.50
N THR A 128 -4.71 -15.36 -4.52
CA THR A 128 -4.55 -13.91 -4.70
C THR A 128 -3.33 -13.62 -5.58
N SER A 129 -3.20 -12.37 -6.03
CA SER A 129 -1.90 -11.89 -6.52
C SER A 129 -0.80 -12.08 -5.47
N ALA A 130 0.43 -12.26 -5.92
CA ALA A 130 1.62 -12.32 -5.07
C ALA A 130 2.46 -11.06 -5.29
N PRO A 131 2.57 -10.16 -4.30
CA PRO A 131 3.43 -8.97 -4.40
C PRO A 131 4.91 -9.31 -4.67
N GLY A 132 5.34 -10.53 -4.34
CA GLY A 132 6.69 -11.03 -4.61
C GLY A 132 7.67 -10.79 -3.46
N GLN A 133 8.97 -10.85 -3.76
CA GLN A 133 10.01 -10.66 -2.76
C GLN A 133 10.15 -9.18 -2.40
N GLY A 134 10.02 -8.87 -1.10
CA GLY A 134 10.26 -7.54 -0.56
C GLY A 134 11.32 -7.56 0.55
N GLY A 135 12.07 -6.46 0.67
CA GLY A 135 13.02 -6.27 1.75
C GLY A 135 12.35 -5.63 2.97
N ILE A 136 12.47 -6.26 4.12
CA ILE A 136 12.15 -5.68 5.43
C ILE A 136 13.43 -5.02 5.95
N LEU A 137 13.41 -3.70 6.05
CA LEU A 137 14.54 -2.91 6.52
C LEU A 137 14.69 -3.06 8.03
N ALA A 138 15.94 -3.15 8.50
CA ALA A 138 16.22 -3.00 9.92
C ALA A 138 15.84 -1.59 10.38
N GLN A 139 15.25 -1.47 11.56
CA GLN A 139 14.82 -0.18 12.12
C GLN A 139 15.96 0.85 12.10
N ARG A 140 17.18 0.46 12.50
CA ARG A 140 18.37 1.32 12.48
C ARG A 140 18.72 1.84 11.08
N GLU A 141 18.57 1.01 10.05
CA GLU A 141 18.87 1.41 8.67
C GLU A 141 17.83 2.37 8.11
N PHE A 142 16.57 2.13 8.47
CA PHE A 142 15.48 3.03 8.17
C PHE A 142 15.71 4.39 8.82
N ASP A 143 16.00 4.42 10.12
CA ASP A 143 16.24 5.66 10.86
C ASP A 143 17.46 6.41 10.29
N ARG A 144 18.56 5.72 9.94
CA ARG A 144 19.70 6.38 9.30
C ARG A 144 19.35 7.07 7.97
N ARG A 145 18.44 6.50 7.19
CA ARG A 145 18.07 7.02 5.85
C ARG A 145 16.95 8.06 5.89
N PHE A 146 16.03 7.93 6.84
CA PHE A 146 14.76 8.66 6.84
C PHE A 146 14.51 9.43 8.14
N SER A 147 15.40 9.36 9.15
CA SER A 147 15.24 10.14 10.37
C SER A 147 15.40 11.64 10.06
N PRO A 148 14.46 12.48 10.50
CA PRO A 148 14.64 13.92 10.47
C PRO A 148 15.69 14.30 11.53
N HIS A 149 16.87 14.71 11.09
CA HIS A 149 18.00 15.11 11.94
C HIS A 149 17.79 16.51 12.56
N PHE A 150 16.62 16.77 13.16
CA PHE A 150 16.20 18.11 13.60
C PHE A 150 17.15 18.70 14.64
N LEU A 151 17.57 17.89 15.62
CA LEU A 151 18.51 18.34 16.65
C LEU A 151 19.89 18.68 16.08
N ASP A 152 20.36 17.90 15.09
CA ASP A 152 21.64 18.16 14.45
C ASP A 152 21.59 19.45 13.63
N TRP A 153 20.48 19.68 12.90
CA TRP A 153 20.25 20.95 12.21
C TRP A 153 20.14 22.13 13.16
N ALA A 154 19.48 21.96 14.31
CA ALA A 154 19.39 23.00 15.33
C ALA A 154 20.76 23.31 15.94
N ALA A 155 21.55 22.29 16.26
CA ALA A 155 22.91 22.45 16.77
C ALA A 155 23.80 23.18 15.75
N PHE A 156 23.74 22.79 14.47
CA PHE A 156 24.43 23.47 13.38
C PHE A 156 24.01 24.94 13.27
N GLY A 157 22.71 25.22 13.38
CA GLY A 157 22.17 26.58 13.43
C GLY A 157 22.81 27.39 14.55
N VAL A 158 22.80 26.87 15.79
CA VAL A 158 23.39 27.55 16.96
C VAL A 158 24.89 27.77 16.80
N MET A 159 25.63 26.79 16.29
CA MET A 159 27.08 26.90 16.10
C MET A 159 27.48 27.93 15.04
N THR A 160 26.62 28.18 14.05
CA THR A 160 26.88 29.17 13.00
C THR A 160 26.44 30.60 13.39
N LEU A 161 25.63 30.75 14.45
CA LEU A 161 25.17 32.05 14.93
C LEU A 161 26.30 33.03 15.29
N PRO A 162 27.40 32.66 15.95
CA PRO A 162 28.48 33.61 16.22
C PRO A 162 29.14 34.12 14.92
N SER A 163 29.39 33.23 13.98
CA SER A 163 30.04 33.55 12.70
C SER A 163 29.21 34.46 11.81
N ILE A 164 27.88 34.38 11.88
CA ILE A 164 26.96 35.26 11.12
C ILE A 164 26.58 36.50 11.94
N GLY A 165 26.28 36.30 13.22
CA GLY A 165 25.76 37.30 14.13
C GLY A 165 26.78 38.38 14.51
N VAL A 166 28.05 38.01 14.79
CA VAL A 166 29.07 39.00 15.17
C VAL A 166 29.34 39.99 14.02
N PRO A 167 29.60 39.55 12.77
CA PRO A 167 29.76 40.48 11.65
C PRO A 167 28.51 41.34 11.38
N LEU A 168 27.31 40.76 11.51
CA LEU A 168 26.05 41.48 11.28
C LEU A 168 25.81 42.57 12.34
N LEU A 169 26.08 42.27 13.62
CA LEU A 169 26.00 43.26 14.70
C LEU A 169 26.99 44.40 14.50
N LEU A 170 28.24 44.07 14.14
CA LEU A 170 29.27 45.06 13.84
C LEU A 170 28.86 45.93 12.65
N TRP A 171 28.39 45.34 11.56
CA TRP A 171 27.89 46.06 10.39
C TRP A 171 26.72 46.99 10.74
N TYR A 172 25.73 46.49 11.47
CA TYR A 172 24.56 47.27 11.86
C TYR A 172 24.94 48.47 12.73
N SER A 173 25.87 48.26 13.68
CA SER A 173 26.40 49.33 14.52
C SER A 173 27.15 50.40 13.71
N SER A 174 27.93 49.98 12.69
CA SER A 174 28.67 50.87 11.80
C SER A 174 27.72 51.67 10.90
N LYS A 175 26.75 51.00 10.27
CA LYS A 175 25.76 51.64 9.39
C LYS A 175 24.99 52.72 10.13
N ARG A 176 24.46 52.42 11.32
CA ARG A 176 23.70 53.37 12.13
C ARG A 176 24.51 54.63 12.48
N LYS A 177 25.83 54.49 12.67
CA LYS A 177 26.73 55.59 13.05
C LYS A 177 27.10 56.51 11.87
N TYR A 178 27.26 55.97 10.67
CA TYR A 178 27.81 56.72 9.53
C TYR A 178 26.78 57.14 8.48
N ASP A 179 25.60 56.54 8.45
CA ASP A 179 24.53 56.90 7.51
C ASP A 179 23.58 57.99 8.03
N THR A 180 23.74 58.47 9.27
CA THR A 180 22.88 59.54 9.77
C THR A 180 23.26 60.87 9.08
N PRO A 181 22.36 61.50 8.31
CA PRO A 181 22.69 62.74 7.61
C PRO A 181 22.98 63.83 8.64
N LYS A 182 24.15 64.48 8.54
CA LYS A 182 24.50 65.63 9.39
C LYS A 182 23.44 66.72 9.19
N THR A 183 22.77 67.13 10.27
CA THR A 183 21.86 68.29 10.25
C THR A 183 22.65 69.51 9.79
N LYS A 184 22.31 70.05 8.61
CA LYS A 184 22.85 71.32 8.14
C LYS A 184 22.40 72.40 9.12
N LYS A 185 23.35 73.05 9.79
CA LYS A 185 23.09 74.21 10.62
C LYS A 185 23.06 75.43 9.69
N ASN A 186 21.89 76.06 9.57
CA ASN A 186 21.71 77.34 8.87
C ASN A 186 22.37 78.47 9.64
#